data_AF-A0A538NFJ7-F1
#
_entry.id   AF-A0A538NFJ7-F1
#
_cell.length_a   1.000
_cell.length_b   1.000
_cell.length_c   1.000
_cell.angle_alpha   90.00
_cell.angle_beta   90.00
_cell.angle_gamma   90.00
#
_symmetry.space_group_name_H-M   'P 1'
#
loop_
_entity.id
_entity.type
_entity.pdbx_description
1 polymer ?
#
loop_
_entity_poly.entity_id
_entity_poly.type
_entity_poly.pdbx_seq_one_letter_code
_entity_poly.pdbx_strand_id
1 'polypeptide(L)'
;MAAGIGVLASRSGFIFLVLANWIFVYRLISREEESLLKTQGESYRAYCRAVPRFWPALKPRVPSGNLRPDWGQAIAGESFVWIFGLAELLVAITLRPLAALIAFPLGFLAHFLITRQIQKQRSV
;
A
#
# COMPACT_ATOMS: atom_id res chain seq x y z
N MET A 1 6.91 -1.85 -5.01
CA MET A 1 6.46 -1.75 -6.41
C MET A 1 7.51 -2.18 -7.43
N ALA A 2 8.72 -1.59 -7.46
CA ALA A 2 9.73 -1.95 -8.46
C ALA A 2 10.09 -3.45 -8.51
N ALA A 3 10.19 -4.12 -7.35
CA ALA A 3 10.42 -5.56 -7.30
C ALA A 3 9.23 -6.40 -7.84
N GLY A 4 7.99 -5.91 -7.75
CA GLY A 4 6.82 -6.60 -8.30
C GLY A 4 6.69 -6.41 -9.81
N ILE A 5 6.80 -5.16 -10.28
CA ILE A 5 6.74 -4.82 -11.71
C ILE A 5 7.95 -5.38 -12.45
N GLY A 6 9.11 -5.40 -11.81
CA GLY A 6 10.33 -5.87 -12.44
C GLY A 6 10.31 -7.36 -12.81
N VAL A 7 9.41 -8.17 -12.23
CA VAL A 7 9.23 -9.58 -12.66
C VAL A 7 8.73 -9.66 -14.11
N LEU A 8 8.07 -8.60 -14.59
CA LEU A 8 7.63 -8.47 -15.98
C LEU A 8 8.75 -8.00 -16.92
N ALA A 9 9.90 -7.57 -16.39
CA ALA A 9 11.06 -7.13 -17.17
C ALA A 9 12.04 -8.29 -17.45
N SER A 10 12.97 -8.07 -18.38
CA SER A 10 14.10 -8.99 -18.57
C SER A 10 14.95 -9.10 -17.29
N ARG A 11 15.71 -10.19 -17.11
CA ARG A 11 16.53 -10.42 -15.90
C ARG A 11 17.49 -9.24 -15.60
N SER A 12 18.04 -8.63 -16.64
CA SER A 12 18.88 -7.43 -16.54
C SER A 12 18.06 -6.18 -16.19
N GLY A 13 16.90 -6.00 -16.83
CA GLY A 13 15.96 -4.92 -16.53
C GLY A 13 15.46 -4.97 -15.08
N PHE A 14 15.18 -6.17 -14.55
CA PHE A 14 14.79 -6.36 -13.15
C PHE A 14 15.86 -5.84 -12.18
N ILE A 15 17.12 -6.25 -12.36
CA ILE A 15 18.23 -5.83 -11.50
C ILE A 15 18.39 -4.30 -11.58
N PHE A 16 18.38 -3.75 -12.79
CA PHE A 16 18.49 -2.30 -12.98
C PHE A 16 17.36 -1.54 -12.30
N LEU A 17 16.10 -1.96 -12.51
CA LEU A 17 14.93 -1.30 -11.92
C LEU A 17 14.94 -1.36 -10.40
N VAL A 18 15.28 -2.51 -9.81
CA VAL A 18 15.35 -2.67 -8.36
C VAL A 18 16.46 -1.79 -7.77
N LEU A 19 17.66 -1.79 -8.36
CA LEU A 19 18.78 -0.98 -7.87
C LEU A 19 18.54 0.52 -8.04
N ALA A 20 18.07 0.96 -9.21
CA ALA A 20 17.75 2.36 -9.46
C ALA A 20 16.66 2.86 -8.50
N ASN A 21 15.61 2.06 -8.31
CA ASN A 21 14.55 2.39 -7.35
C ASN A 21 15.09 2.42 -5.91
N TRP A 22 15.96 1.48 -5.53
CA TRP A 22 16.58 1.46 -4.20
C TRP A 22 17.36 2.75 -3.92
N ILE A 23 18.22 3.17 -4.87
CA ILE A 23 19.02 4.39 -4.75
C ILE A 23 18.11 5.62 -4.65
N PHE A 24 17.07 5.67 -5.49
CA PHE A 24 16.10 6.76 -5.50
C PHE A 24 15.37 6.88 -4.15
N VAL A 25 14.81 5.78 -3.66
CA VAL A 25 14.09 5.74 -2.38
C VAL A 25 15.02 6.07 -1.21
N TYR A 26 16.24 5.54 -1.21
CA TYR A 26 17.22 5.86 -0.17
C TYR A 26 17.53 7.36 -0.11
N ARG A 27 17.72 8.02 -1.26
CA ARG A 27 17.94 9.47 -1.30
C ARG A 27 16.73 10.25 -0.80
N LEU A 28 15.52 9.82 -1.16
CA LEU A 28 14.30 10.48 -0.73
C LEU A 28 14.13 10.37 0.78
N ILE A 29 14.31 9.17 1.33
CA ILE A 29 14.29 8.90 2.78
C ILE A 29 15.27 9.85 3.47
N SER A 30 16.55 9.87 3.08
CA SER A 30 17.54 10.70 3.75
C SER A 30 17.17 12.19 3.80
N ARG A 31 16.58 12.74 2.72
CA ARG A 31 16.12 14.14 2.71
C ARG A 31 14.93 14.36 3.66
N GLU A 32 14.01 13.41 3.72
CA GLU A 32 12.86 13.47 4.62
C GLU A 32 13.29 13.32 6.08
N GLU A 33 14.23 12.42 6.38
CA GLU A 33 14.80 12.24 7.73
C GLU A 33 15.48 13.53 8.21
N GLU A 34 16.22 14.23 7.36
CA GLU A 34 16.81 15.54 7.69
C GLU A 34 15.74 16.58 8.06
N SER A 35 14.61 16.59 7.35
CA SER A 35 13.50 17.48 7.68
C SER A 35 12.80 17.08 8.98
N LEU A 36 12.55 15.78 9.17
CA LEU A 36 11.89 15.25 10.36
C LEU A 36 12.75 15.42 11.61
N LEU A 37 14.07 15.30 11.49
CA LEU A 37 15.02 15.60 12.56
C LEU A 37 14.95 17.06 12.99
N LYS A 38 14.70 18.01 12.08
CA LYS A 38 14.55 19.43 12.41
C LYS A 38 13.24 19.71 13.16
N THR A 39 12.16 19.05 12.78
CA THR A 39 10.83 19.29 13.39
C THR A 39 10.60 18.50 14.67
N GLN A 40 11.06 17.25 14.74
CA GLN A 40 10.78 16.32 15.86
C GLN A 40 12.01 16.00 16.74
N GLY A 41 13.23 16.22 16.24
CA GLY A 41 14.46 16.13 17.04
C GLY A 41 14.71 14.76 17.70
N GLU A 42 14.75 14.76 19.03
CA GLU A 42 15.10 13.60 19.89
C GLU A 42 14.10 12.44 19.77
N SER A 43 12.80 12.72 19.65
CA SER A 43 11.76 11.67 19.55
C SER A 43 11.93 10.86 18.27
N TYR A 44 12.27 11.53 17.17
CA TYR A 44 12.54 10.89 15.88
C TYR A 44 13.84 10.08 15.90
N ARG A 45 14.88 10.56 16.58
CA ARG A 45 16.12 9.77 16.79
C ARG A 45 15.86 8.47 17.55
N ALA A 46 15.02 8.51 18.59
CA ALA A 46 14.62 7.32 19.33
C ALA A 46 13.85 6.34 18.43
N TYR A 47 12.94 6.85 17.59
CA TYR A 47 12.20 6.06 16.61
C TYR A 47 13.12 5.36 15.59
N CYS A 48 14.05 6.10 14.98
CA CYS A 48 15.01 5.54 14.00
C CYS A 48 15.92 4.47 14.59
N ARG A 49 16.21 4.49 15.90
CA ARG A 49 16.97 3.43 16.58
C ARG A 49 16.12 2.17 16.81
N ALA A 50 14.82 2.33 17.04
CA ALA A 50 13.92 1.22 17.31
C ALA A 50 13.53 0.49 16.01
N VAL A 51 13.20 1.23 14.94
CA VAL A 51 12.58 0.66 13.73
C VAL A 51 13.60 0.52 12.59
N PRO A 52 13.81 -0.68 12.02
CA PRO A 52 14.67 -0.85 10.84
C PRO A 52 14.07 -0.15 9.62
N ARG A 53 14.92 0.49 8.79
CA ARG A 53 14.49 1.33 7.66
C ARG A 53 13.90 0.57 6.48
N PHE A 54 14.50 -0.57 6.15
CA PHE A 54 14.17 -1.33 4.94
C PHE A 54 13.50 -2.66 5.21
N TRP A 55 13.64 -3.18 6.43
CA TRP A 55 13.11 -4.48 6.78
C TRP A 55 11.98 -4.31 7.79
N PRO A 56 10.79 -4.88 7.53
CA PRO A 56 9.70 -4.81 8.49
C PRO A 56 10.13 -5.51 9.80
N ALA A 57 9.88 -4.85 10.93
CA ALA A 57 10.03 -5.48 12.22
C ALA A 57 8.86 -6.45 12.45
N LEU A 58 9.15 -7.71 12.75
CA LEU A 58 8.13 -8.74 13.01
C LEU A 58 7.43 -8.55 14.38
N LYS A 59 7.93 -7.65 15.22
CA LYS A 59 7.37 -7.34 16.54
C LYS A 59 7.19 -5.82 16.67
N PRO A 60 6.18 -5.34 17.42
CA PRO A 60 6.04 -3.92 17.73
C PRO A 60 7.29 -3.44 18.46
N ARG A 61 7.96 -2.43 17.90
CA ARG A 61 9.17 -1.81 18.51
C ARG A 61 8.90 -0.41 19.06
N VAL A 62 7.65 0.01 19.03
CA VAL A 62 7.17 1.31 19.52
C VAL A 62 5.93 1.10 20.39
N PRO A 63 5.67 1.99 21.38
CA PRO A 63 4.47 1.91 22.19
C PRO A 63 3.20 1.94 21.35
N SER A 64 2.17 1.21 21.78
CA SER A 64 0.86 1.22 21.13
C SER A 64 0.26 2.63 21.18
N GLY A 65 -0.18 3.14 20.03
CA GLY A 65 -0.93 4.40 19.99
C GLY A 65 -2.31 4.26 20.62
N ASN A 66 -2.91 5.39 21.04
CA ASN A 66 -4.26 5.44 21.62
C ASN A 66 -5.40 5.28 20.58
N LEU A 67 -5.08 4.95 19.33
CA LEU A 67 -6.05 4.80 18.25
C LEU A 67 -6.56 3.36 18.20
N ARG A 68 -7.88 3.19 18.09
CA ARG A 68 -8.50 1.89 17.85
C ARG A 68 -8.60 1.63 16.34
N PRO A 69 -8.28 0.41 15.86
CA PRO A 69 -8.42 0.08 14.46
C PRO A 69 -9.90 0.09 14.07
N ASP A 70 -10.27 0.94 13.11
CA ASP A 70 -11.57 0.90 12.45
C ASP A 70 -11.47 -0.06 11.25
N TRP A 71 -11.76 -1.32 11.52
CA TRP A 71 -11.73 -2.39 10.52
C TRP A 71 -12.74 -2.18 9.39
N GLY A 72 -13.90 -1.57 9.71
CA GLY A 72 -14.94 -1.30 8.71
C GLY A 72 -14.45 -0.30 7.68
N GLN A 73 -13.83 0.79 8.14
CA GLN A 73 -13.17 1.75 7.26
C GLN A 73 -12.02 1.11 6.48
N ALA A 74 -11.16 0.32 7.15
CA ALA A 74 -9.99 -0.26 6.51
C ALA A 74 -10.37 -1.23 5.36
N ILE A 75 -11.32 -2.13 5.60
CA ILE A 75 -11.76 -3.09 4.58
C ILE A 75 -12.47 -2.38 3.43
N ALA A 76 -13.32 -1.42 3.74
CA ALA A 76 -14.09 -0.72 2.73
C ALA A 76 -13.28 0.30 1.93
N GLY A 77 -12.30 0.96 2.55
CA GLY A 77 -11.37 1.85 1.86
C GLY A 77 -10.60 1.10 0.77
N GLU A 78 -10.20 -0.14 1.05
CA GLU A 78 -9.48 -1.02 0.13
C GLU A 78 -10.42 -1.84 -0.80
N SER A 79 -11.73 -1.59 -0.78
CA SER A 79 -12.71 -2.38 -1.57
C SER A 79 -12.41 -2.38 -3.07
N PHE A 80 -11.82 -1.31 -3.61
CA PHE A 80 -11.36 -1.27 -5.00
C PHE A 80 -10.28 -2.33 -5.27
N VAL A 81 -9.29 -2.45 -4.37
CA VAL A 81 -8.20 -3.43 -4.50
C VAL A 81 -8.72 -4.86 -4.37
N TRP A 82 -9.65 -5.10 -3.44
CA TRP A 82 -10.30 -6.41 -3.27
C TRP A 82 -11.04 -6.86 -4.54
N ILE A 83 -11.82 -5.94 -5.12
CA ILE A 83 -12.59 -6.17 -6.34
C ILE A 83 -11.67 -6.38 -7.54
N PHE A 84 -10.61 -5.58 -7.65
CA PHE A 84 -9.61 -5.72 -8.70
C PHE A 84 -8.93 -7.09 -8.62
N GLY A 85 -8.47 -7.50 -7.43
CA GLY A 85 -7.86 -8.82 -7.22
C GLY A 85 -8.83 -9.97 -7.50
N LEU A 86 -10.12 -9.83 -7.15
CA LEU A 86 -11.14 -10.82 -7.48
C LEU A 86 -11.39 -10.91 -8.99
N ALA A 87 -11.42 -9.78 -9.69
CA ALA A 87 -11.57 -9.75 -11.14
C ALA A 87 -10.39 -10.41 -11.85
N GLU A 88 -9.15 -10.11 -11.44
CA GLU A 88 -7.96 -10.79 -11.97
C GLU A 88 -7.98 -12.31 -11.68
N LEU A 89 -8.38 -12.72 -10.47
CA LEU A 89 -8.51 -14.13 -10.12
C LEU A 89 -9.55 -14.85 -11.01
N LEU A 90 -10.71 -14.21 -11.24
CA LEU A 90 -11.75 -14.76 -12.13
C LEU A 90 -11.25 -14.92 -13.56
N VAL A 91 -10.48 -13.95 -14.08
CA VAL A 91 -9.87 -14.05 -15.41
C VAL A 91 -8.82 -15.15 -15.45
N ALA A 92 -7.99 -15.28 -14.41
CA ALA A 92 -6.97 -16.33 -14.33
C ALA A 92 -7.59 -17.74 -14.34
N ILE A 93 -8.74 -17.93 -13.67
CA ILE A 93 -9.45 -19.22 -13.63
C ILE A 93 -10.20 -19.49 -14.94
N THR A 94 -10.89 -18.49 -15.49
CA THR A 94 -11.80 -18.68 -16.63
C THR A 94 -11.13 -18.52 -18.00
N LEU A 95 -9.95 -17.88 -18.06
CA LEU A 95 -9.22 -17.50 -19.28
C LEU A 95 -10.09 -16.72 -20.29
N ARG A 96 -11.20 -16.12 -19.85
CA ARG A 96 -12.15 -15.39 -20.68
C ARG A 96 -12.03 -13.89 -20.42
N PRO A 97 -11.40 -13.11 -21.31
CA PRO A 97 -11.19 -11.67 -21.10
C PRO A 97 -12.51 -10.86 -21.05
N LEU A 98 -13.59 -11.39 -21.62
CA LEU A 98 -14.94 -10.80 -21.51
C LEU A 98 -15.47 -10.78 -20.08
N ALA A 99 -15.08 -11.74 -19.23
CA ALA A 99 -15.44 -11.74 -17.82
C ALA A 99 -14.78 -10.56 -17.07
N ALA A 100 -13.54 -10.19 -17.45
CA ALA A 100 -12.84 -9.03 -16.93
C ALA A 100 -13.59 -7.73 -17.25
N LEU A 101 -14.02 -7.57 -18.50
CA LEU A 101 -14.69 -6.38 -19.00
C LEU A 101 -16.01 -6.07 -18.28
N ILE A 102 -16.69 -7.08 -17.75
CA ILE A 102 -17.94 -6.93 -16.98
C ILE A 102 -17.64 -6.76 -15.49
N ALA A 103 -16.66 -7.49 -14.96
CA ALA A 103 -16.30 -7.44 -13.55
C ALA A 103 -15.72 -6.08 -13.12
N PHE A 104 -14.93 -5.43 -13.98
CA PHE A 104 -14.34 -4.11 -13.70
C PHE A 104 -15.38 -3.00 -13.45
N PRO A 105 -16.35 -2.74 -14.35
CA PRO A 105 -17.34 -1.68 -14.13
C PRO A 105 -18.29 -2.00 -12.97
N LEU A 106 -18.70 -3.26 -12.79
CA LEU A 106 -19.49 -3.68 -11.62
C LEU A 106 -18.73 -3.44 -10.32
N GLY A 107 -17.44 -3.76 -10.33
CA GLY A 107 -16.54 -3.54 -9.24
C GLY A 107 -16.35 -2.06 -8.88
N PHE A 108 -16.17 -1.22 -9.89
CA PHE A 108 -16.06 0.22 -9.73
C PHE A 108 -17.34 0.82 -9.11
N LEU A 109 -18.52 0.39 -9.57
CA LEU A 109 -19.81 0.77 -8.99
C LEU A 109 -19.94 0.31 -7.54
N ALA A 110 -19.55 -0.93 -7.22
CA ALA A 110 -19.62 -1.45 -5.85
C ALA A 110 -18.70 -0.66 -4.89
N HIS A 111 -17.47 -0.32 -5.30
CA HIS A 111 -16.57 0.52 -4.53
C HIS A 111 -17.20 1.89 -4.21
N PHE A 112 -17.81 2.53 -5.20
CA PHE A 112 -18.43 3.84 -5.04
C PHE A 112 -19.67 3.81 -4.12
N LEU A 113 -20.43 2.72 -4.13
CA LEU A 113 -21.59 2.52 -3.24
C LEU A 113 -21.14 2.26 -1.79
N ILE A 114 -20.13 1.42 -1.60
CA ILE A 114 -19.58 1.08 -0.28
C ILE A 114 -18.97 2.32 0.39
N THR A 115 -18.15 3.07 -0.34
CA THR A 115 -17.53 4.31 0.18
C THR A 115 -18.57 5.37 0.52
N ARG A 116 -19.62 5.52 -0.30
CA ARG A 116 -20.75 6.42 0.00
C ARG A 116 -21.53 6.01 1.25
N GLN A 117 -21.80 4.72 1.45
CA GLN A 117 -22.51 4.24 2.64
C GLN A 117 -21.73 4.54 3.93
N ILE A 118 -20.41 4.38 3.92
CA ILE A 118 -19.58 4.65 5.11
C ILE A 118 -19.46 6.14 5.41
N GLN A 119 -19.35 6.99 4.38
CA GLN A 119 -19.43 8.44 4.58
C GLN A 119 -20.76 8.84 5.23
N LYS A 120 -21.87 8.25 4.76
CA LYS A 120 -23.21 8.53 5.30
C LYS A 120 -23.40 8.06 6.74
N GLN A 121 -22.78 6.95 7.15
CA GLN A 121 -22.86 6.47 8.54
C GLN A 121 -22.03 7.29 9.53
N ARG A 122 -21.07 8.10 9.06
CA ARG A 122 -20.24 8.97 9.90
C ARG A 122 -20.80 10.38 10.07
N SER A 123 -21.81 10.79 9.29
CA SER A 123 -22.44 12.11 9.35
C SER A 123 -23.72 12.16 10.21
N VAL A 124 -24.01 11.10 10.96
CA VAL A 124 -25.13 10.95 11.90
C VAL A 124 -24.55 10.71 13.29
#